data_AF-A0A2S9FP34-F1
#
_entry.id   AF-A0A2S9FP34-F1
#
_cell.length_a   1.000
_cell.length_b   1.000
_cell.length_c   1.000
_cell.angle_alpha   90.00
_cell.angle_beta   90.00
_cell.angle_gamma   90.00
#
_symmetry.space_group_name_H-M   'P 1'
#
loop_
_entity.id
_entity.type
_entity.pdbx_description
1 polymer ?
#
loop_
_entity_poly.entity_id
_entity_poly.type
_entity_poly.pdbx_seq_one_letter_code
_entity_poly.pdbx_strand_id
1 'polypeptide(L)'
;LAATGAKWIVDLGPSDTVTRLTAPIIRGLGIGIVPAATRAGQRSLFTVGAAPAVAPAWTSYAPQAITLPDGSVKASTKFTRLTGRSPILLAGMTPTTVDAKIVAAAANAGHWAELAG
;
A
#
# COMPACT_ATOMS: atom_id res chain seq x y z
N LEU A 1 14.66 -11.73 10.64
CA LEU A 1 14.52 -10.26 10.52
C LEU A 1 13.17 -9.77 11.02
N ALA A 2 12.06 -10.09 10.34
CA ALA A 2 10.73 -9.71 10.84
C ALA A 2 10.41 -10.31 12.23
N ALA A 3 10.70 -11.61 12.41
CA ALA A 3 10.52 -12.31 13.70
C ALA A 3 11.41 -11.77 14.83
N THR A 4 12.53 -11.11 14.50
CA THR A 4 13.46 -10.52 15.47
C THR A 4 13.20 -9.03 15.71
N GLY A 5 12.22 -8.43 15.02
CA GLY A 5 11.88 -7.01 15.16
C GLY A 5 12.85 -6.01 14.51
N ALA A 6 13.84 -6.47 13.75
CA ALA A 6 14.84 -5.60 13.13
C ALA A 6 14.20 -4.69 12.06
N LYS A 7 14.48 -3.37 12.14
CA LYS A 7 13.98 -2.34 11.21
C LYS A 7 14.99 -1.91 10.15
N TRP A 8 16.27 -2.22 10.40
CA TRP A 8 17.38 -1.84 9.53
C TRP A 8 18.31 -3.02 9.30
N ILE A 9 18.87 -3.08 8.09
CA ILE A 9 19.97 -3.96 7.70
C ILE A 9 21.14 -3.06 7.30
N VAL A 10 22.32 -3.34 7.85
CA VAL A 10 23.56 -2.70 7.44
C VAL A 10 24.38 -3.74 6.68
N ASP A 11 24.62 -3.48 5.40
CA ASP A 11 25.44 -4.33 4.55
C ASP A 11 26.89 -3.85 4.62
N LEU A 12 27.75 -4.69 5.20
CA LEU A 12 29.20 -4.46 5.36
C LEU A 12 30.02 -5.15 4.26
N GLY A 13 29.36 -5.78 3.29
CA GLY A 13 30.03 -6.42 2.16
C GLY A 13 30.69 -5.40 1.22
N PRO A 14 31.57 -5.85 0.31
CA PRO A 14 32.15 -4.97 -0.69
C PRO A 14 31.07 -4.42 -1.63
N SER A 15 31.11 -3.10 -1.89
CA SER A 15 30.10 -2.39 -2.67
C SER A 15 28.69 -2.52 -2.07
N ASP A 16 27.74 -3.02 -2.85
CA ASP A 16 26.29 -3.01 -2.60
C ASP A 16 25.61 -4.28 -3.16
N THR A 17 26.39 -5.33 -3.47
CA THR A 17 25.88 -6.54 -4.11
C THR A 17 24.83 -7.24 -3.25
N VAL A 18 25.11 -7.42 -1.95
CA VAL A 18 24.17 -8.04 -1.00
C VAL A 18 22.95 -7.13 -0.82
N THR A 19 23.15 -5.81 -0.76
CA THR A 19 22.05 -4.83 -0.74
C THR A 19 21.10 -5.01 -1.93
N ARG A 20 21.61 -5.07 -3.17
CA ARG A 20 20.77 -5.25 -4.37
C ARG A 20 20.04 -6.60 -4.38
N LEU A 21 20.69 -7.66 -3.92
CA LEU A 21 20.10 -8.99 -3.80
C LEU A 21 18.99 -9.04 -2.74
N THR A 22 19.20 -8.34 -1.61
CA THR A 22 18.30 -8.39 -0.45
C THR A 22 17.09 -7.46 -0.60
N ALA A 23 17.26 -6.32 -1.28
CA ALA A 23 16.21 -5.31 -1.45
C ALA A 23 14.85 -5.86 -1.95
N PRO A 24 14.76 -6.73 -2.99
CA PRO A 24 13.48 -7.31 -3.41
C PRO A 24 12.91 -8.30 -2.38
N ILE A 25 13.76 -9.00 -1.62
CA ILE A 25 13.34 -10.01 -0.63
C ILE A 25 12.63 -9.34 0.56
N ILE A 26 13.13 -8.19 1.00
CA ILE A 26 12.56 -7.45 2.15
C ILE A 26 11.48 -6.43 1.76
N ARG A 27 11.13 -6.35 0.46
CA ARG A 27 10.12 -5.42 -0.04
C ARG A 27 8.78 -5.67 0.65
N GLY A 28 8.13 -4.61 1.11
CA GLY A 28 6.84 -4.70 1.80
C GLY A 28 6.92 -5.06 3.28
N LEU A 29 8.11 -5.32 3.84
CA LEU A 29 8.28 -5.61 5.26
C LEU A 29 8.51 -4.36 6.12
N GLY A 30 8.67 -3.18 5.50
CA GLY A 30 9.01 -1.95 6.23
C GLY A 30 10.42 -1.97 6.84
N ILE A 31 11.36 -2.66 6.19
CA ILE A 31 12.76 -2.77 6.60
C ILE A 31 13.62 -1.96 5.64
N GLY A 32 14.48 -1.09 6.18
CA GLY A 32 15.49 -0.36 5.42
C GLY A 32 16.79 -1.14 5.29
N ILE A 33 17.54 -0.90 4.21
CA ILE A 33 18.87 -1.49 3.99
C ILE A 33 19.85 -0.41 3.51
N VAL A 34 21.07 -0.39 4.05
CA VAL A 34 22.11 0.57 3.70
C VAL A 34 23.46 -0.13 3.45
N PRO A 35 24.11 0.09 2.28
CA PRO A 35 25.44 -0.43 2.00
C PRO A 35 26.53 0.49 2.56
N ALA A 36 27.13 0.10 3.69
CA ALA A 36 28.08 0.92 4.43
C ALA A 36 29.43 1.12 3.71
N ALA A 37 29.78 0.22 2.78
CA ALA A 37 31.01 0.30 2.00
C ALA A 37 30.94 1.29 0.81
N THR A 38 29.79 1.93 0.59
CA THR A 38 29.61 2.91 -0.49
C THR A 38 29.64 4.35 0.04
N ARG A 39 30.14 5.30 -0.75
CA ARG A 39 30.09 6.73 -0.40
C ARG A 39 28.66 7.23 -0.17
N ALA A 40 27.71 6.73 -0.97
CA ALA A 40 26.30 7.07 -0.82
C ALA A 40 25.72 6.54 0.50
N GLY A 41 25.99 5.28 0.86
CA GLY A 41 25.56 4.71 2.12
C GLY A 41 26.20 5.37 3.33
N GLN A 42 27.49 5.73 3.26
CA GLN A 42 28.16 6.51 4.31
C GLN A 42 27.49 7.87 4.51
N ARG A 43 27.16 8.58 3.42
CA ARG A 43 26.39 9.83 3.53
C ARG A 43 25.05 9.60 4.23
N SER A 44 24.33 8.54 3.87
CA SER A 44 23.07 8.18 4.51
C SER A 44 23.21 7.85 6.00
N LEU A 45 24.34 7.29 6.43
CA LEU A 45 24.60 6.92 7.83
C LEU A 45 25.08 8.10 8.68
N PHE A 46 25.89 8.99 8.12
CA PHE A 46 26.61 10.01 8.90
C PHE A 46 26.12 11.44 8.68
N THR A 47 25.26 11.68 7.69
CA THR A 47 24.68 13.02 7.46
C THR A 47 23.27 13.08 8.06
N VAL A 48 23.08 13.98 9.02
CA VAL A 48 21.75 14.25 9.60
C VAL A 48 20.79 14.68 8.49
N GLY A 49 19.60 14.07 8.47
CA GLY A 49 18.58 14.32 7.42
C GLY A 49 18.81 13.58 6.11
N ALA A 50 19.92 12.85 5.94
CA ALA A 50 20.18 12.04 4.74
C ALA A 50 19.77 10.56 4.89
N ALA A 51 19.15 10.18 6.00
CA ALA A 51 18.68 8.82 6.23
C ALA A 51 17.70 8.42 5.11
N PRO A 52 17.79 7.20 4.56
CA PRO A 52 16.96 6.80 3.44
C PRO A 52 15.52 6.59 3.89
N ALA A 53 14.57 6.99 3.04
CA ALA A 53 13.16 6.76 3.29
C ALA A 53 12.84 5.25 3.21
N VAL A 54 12.28 4.70 4.29
CA VAL A 54 11.84 3.31 4.32
C VAL A 54 10.41 3.23 3.80
N ALA A 55 10.19 2.43 2.76
CA ALA A 55 8.84 2.16 2.28
C ALA A 55 8.02 1.49 3.40
N PRO A 56 6.75 1.90 3.62
CA PRO A 56 5.95 1.34 4.69
C PRO A 56 5.70 -0.16 4.48
N ALA A 57 5.56 -0.89 5.58
CA ALA A 57 5.16 -2.29 5.53
C ALA A 57 3.78 -2.43 4.88
N TRP A 58 3.55 -3.43 4.04
CA TRP A 58 2.25 -3.63 3.38
C TRP A 58 1.12 -3.88 4.36
N THR A 59 1.42 -4.41 5.55
CA THR A 59 0.46 -4.55 6.65
C THR A 59 -0.15 -3.21 7.08
N SER A 60 0.53 -2.09 6.87
CA SER A 60 -0.04 -0.74 7.11
C SER A 60 -1.18 -0.39 6.15
N TYR A 61 -1.30 -1.10 5.02
CA TYR A 61 -2.40 -0.96 4.06
C TYR A 61 -3.52 -1.98 4.28
N ALA A 62 -3.45 -2.79 5.34
CA ALA A 62 -4.48 -3.77 5.64
C ALA A 62 -5.85 -3.09 5.85
N PRO A 63 -6.94 -3.67 5.31
CA PRO A 63 -8.29 -3.16 5.54
C PRO A 63 -8.66 -3.26 7.02
N GLN A 64 -9.52 -2.35 7.47
CA GLN A 64 -10.04 -2.33 8.85
C GLN A 64 -11.56 -2.33 8.85
N ALA A 65 -12.20 -2.99 9.81
CA ALA A 65 -13.63 -2.82 10.04
C ALA A 65 -13.88 -1.52 10.82
N ILE A 66 -14.81 -0.69 10.36
CA ILE A 66 -15.24 0.53 11.05
C ILE A 66 -16.76 0.49 11.29
N THR A 67 -17.20 1.12 12.38
CA THR A 67 -18.63 1.30 12.67
C THR A 67 -19.01 2.74 12.35
N LEU A 68 -20.06 2.92 11.55
CA LEU A 68 -20.61 4.24 11.20
C LEU A 68 -21.60 4.73 12.27
N PRO A 69 -21.96 6.03 12.28
CA PRO A 69 -22.92 6.57 13.25
C PRO A 69 -24.31 5.91 13.22
N ASP A 70 -24.69 5.30 12.08
CA ASP A 70 -25.94 4.54 11.92
C ASP A 70 -25.86 3.11 12.50
N GLY A 71 -24.74 2.72 13.09
CA GLY A 71 -24.48 1.39 13.65
C GLY A 71 -24.04 0.35 12.63
N SER A 72 -23.94 0.69 11.34
CA SER A 72 -23.50 -0.26 10.32
C SER A 72 -21.98 -0.48 10.36
N VAL A 73 -21.57 -1.74 10.18
CA VAL A 73 -20.14 -2.12 10.08
C VAL A 73 -19.74 -2.16 8.61
N LYS A 74 -18.67 -1.43 8.26
CA LYS A 74 -18.14 -1.33 6.89
C LYS A 74 -16.65 -1.61 6.84
N ALA A 75 -16.16 -2.12 5.72
CA ALA A 75 -14.74 -2.27 5.46
C ALA A 75 -14.13 -0.91 5.05
N SER A 76 -13.14 -0.44 5.79
CA SER A 76 -12.35 0.76 5.54
C SER A 76 -11.07 0.42 4.80
N THR A 77 -10.97 0.87 3.55
CA THR A 77 -9.77 0.78 2.72
C THR A 77 -9.36 2.18 2.27
N LYS A 78 -8.23 2.33 1.57
CA LYS A 78 -7.91 3.62 0.94
C LYS A 78 -8.98 4.05 -0.07
N PHE A 79 -9.57 3.11 -0.80
CA PHE A 79 -10.64 3.39 -1.76
C PHE A 79 -11.89 3.94 -1.06
N THR A 80 -12.37 3.27 -0.01
CA THR A 80 -13.59 3.71 0.68
C THR A 80 -13.41 5.05 1.38
N ARG A 81 -12.20 5.34 1.90
CA ARG A 81 -11.88 6.65 2.49
C ARG A 81 -11.84 7.77 1.44
N LEU A 82 -11.46 7.45 0.21
CA LEU A 82 -11.43 8.40 -0.90
C LEU A 82 -12.82 8.65 -1.48
N THR A 83 -13.61 7.59 -1.69
CA THR A 83 -14.88 7.67 -2.44
C THR A 83 -16.11 7.77 -1.54
N GLY A 84 -16.00 7.40 -0.26
CA GLY A 84 -17.15 7.24 0.64
C GLY A 84 -18.06 6.07 0.26
N ARG A 85 -17.66 5.21 -0.70
CA ARG A 85 -18.44 4.05 -1.18
C ARG A 85 -17.85 2.73 -0.70
N SER A 86 -18.63 1.66 -0.83
CA SER A 86 -18.18 0.28 -0.65
C SER A 86 -16.90 -0.02 -1.47
N PRO A 87 -15.97 -0.88 -1.00
CA PRO A 87 -14.79 -1.27 -1.77
C PRO A 87 -15.10 -2.22 -2.94
N ILE A 88 -16.36 -2.63 -3.10
CA ILE A 88 -16.87 -3.41 -4.23
C ILE A 88 -17.61 -2.47 -5.19
N LEU A 89 -17.28 -2.54 -6.48
CA LEU A 89 -17.81 -1.67 -7.52
C LEU A 89 -18.39 -2.45 -8.70
N LEU A 90 -19.31 -1.83 -9.43
CA LEU A 90 -19.84 -2.29 -10.71
C LEU A 90 -19.06 -1.60 -11.84
N ALA A 91 -18.20 -2.36 -12.51
CA ALA A 91 -17.35 -1.85 -13.59
C ALA A 91 -18.14 -1.56 -14.88
N GLY A 92 -17.61 -0.66 -15.70
CA GLY A 92 -18.13 -0.41 -17.05
C GLY A 92 -17.94 -1.64 -17.95
N MET A 93 -19.03 -2.31 -18.32
CA MET A 93 -19.02 -3.53 -19.14
C MET A 93 -20.02 -3.39 -20.29
N THR A 94 -19.56 -3.49 -21.53
CA THR A 94 -20.46 -3.75 -22.67
C THR A 94 -20.70 -5.26 -22.78
N PRO A 95 -21.95 -5.74 -22.91
CA PRO A 95 -23.21 -4.98 -23.05
C PRO A 95 -23.94 -4.68 -21.73
N THR A 96 -23.46 -5.16 -20.58
CA THR A 96 -24.25 -5.21 -19.33
C THR A 96 -24.58 -3.85 -18.72
N THR A 97 -23.61 -2.94 -18.59
CA THR A 97 -23.79 -1.67 -17.89
C THR A 97 -24.06 -0.49 -18.83
N VAL A 98 -24.50 -0.77 -20.07
CA VAL A 98 -25.10 0.25 -20.94
C VAL A 98 -26.55 0.57 -20.52
N ASP A 99 -27.22 -0.38 -19.86
CA ASP A 99 -28.56 -0.16 -19.29
C ASP A 99 -28.45 0.69 -18.01
N ALA A 100 -29.02 1.89 -18.05
CA ALA A 100 -29.03 2.80 -16.90
C ALA A 100 -29.69 2.18 -15.65
N LYS A 101 -30.59 1.20 -15.79
CA LYS A 101 -31.28 0.59 -14.64
C LYS A 101 -30.33 -0.15 -13.71
N ILE A 102 -29.42 -0.97 -14.25
CA ILE A 102 -28.48 -1.72 -13.41
C ILE A 102 -27.48 -0.79 -12.74
N VAL A 103 -27.02 0.25 -13.45
CA VAL A 103 -26.09 1.25 -12.92
C VAL A 103 -26.73 2.06 -11.79
N ALA A 104 -27.95 2.56 -12.01
CA ALA A 104 -28.70 3.29 -11.00
C ALA A 104 -29.01 2.41 -9.77
N ALA A 105 -29.38 1.15 -9.96
CA ALA A 105 -29.62 0.22 -8.87
C ALA A 105 -28.36 0.00 -8.01
N ALA A 106 -27.20 -0.21 -8.62
CA ALA A 106 -25.94 -0.37 -7.90
C ALA A 106 -25.53 0.91 -7.15
N ALA A 107 -25.70 2.08 -7.77
CA ALA A 107 -25.39 3.36 -7.14
C ALA A 107 -26.31 3.65 -5.93
N ASN A 108 -27.60 3.35 -6.04
CA ASN A 108 -28.58 3.48 -4.95
C ASN A 108 -28.30 2.52 -3.79
N ALA A 109 -27.73 1.35 -4.06
CA ALA A 109 -27.28 0.41 -3.05
C ALA A 109 -25.97 0.83 -2.34
N GLY A 110 -25.39 1.99 -2.66
CA GLY A 110 -24.19 2.52 -2.00
C GLY A 110 -22.86 2.01 -2.59
N HIS A 111 -22.88 1.43 -3.79
CA HIS A 111 -21.69 1.03 -4.52
C HIS A 111 -21.21 2.13 -5.48
N TRP A 112 -19.95 2.05 -5.91
CA TRP A 112 -19.47 2.77 -7.08
C TRP A 112 -19.93 2.03 -8.33
N ALA A 113 -20.45 2.73 -9.33
CA ALA A 113 -20.99 2.13 -10.55
C ALA A 113 -20.62 2.97 -11.77
N GLU A 114 -20.23 2.30 -12.85
CA GLU A 114 -19.77 2.92 -14.10
C GLU A 114 -20.74 2.57 -15.25
N LEU A 115 -21.28 3.61 -15.89
CA LEU A 115 -22.07 3.49 -17.12
C LEU A 115 -21.14 3.18 -18.28
N ALA A 116 -21.41 2.11 -19.03
CA ALA A 116 -20.67 1.81 -20.25
C ALA A 116 -20.94 2.88 -21.31
N GLY A 117 -19.88 3.30 -22.01
CA GLY A 117 -19.94 4.26 -23.12
C GLY A 117 -20.30 3.62 -24.46
#